data_AF-J4XT30-F1
#
_entry.id   AF-J4XT30-F1
#
_cell.length_a   1.000
_cell.length_b   1.000
_cell.length_c   1.000
_cell.angle_alpha   90.00
_cell.angle_beta   90.00
_cell.angle_gamma   90.00
#
_symmetry.space_group_name_H-M   'P 1'
#
loop_
_entity.id
_entity.type
_entity.pdbx_description
1 polymer ?
#
loop_
_entity_poly.entity_id
_entity_poly.type
_entity_poly.pdbx_seq_one_letter_code
_entity_poly.pdbx_strand_id
1 'polypeptide(L)'
;MPMDEFAWRVRLARRRKAHQRKFALAAGLIVVTIAALAWYFAYYIQRPEYALAQAAEAVAQRDLESFERRVNLAAVADAGYDDLTYVLFARDTHLKESERVASGKFYEKIKGSVTEGLIRTIAYAVEHDVWVEPEGVDALKGRQLGIDFEYLMECSHLRDTELLALGEIVRDGSAAVATVTVRDGGTGLEFPLQLRMEKGDTGWQVVRVANYRAYLEAVQTATAADVSRYIEVTRPIVDRYNGVFRSTQSEFRSLTETAWSTYTIEHRKALIRLLQEDMIPVLKKYQRELDAVEVPRGAAYLAAQRKAATEASIASYESFVRGLDTGLPEDFARAETLHKQALTYDLRVGDMIRRGAVNAETPATP
;
A
#
# COMPACT_ATOMS: atom_id res chain seq x y z
N MET A 1 -35.88 -26.44 79.47
CA MET A 1 -36.85 -26.79 78.42
C MET A 1 -36.14 -27.57 77.35
N PRO A 2 -36.52 -28.83 77.08
CA PRO A 2 -35.84 -29.67 76.10
C PRO A 2 -36.18 -29.14 74.70
N MET A 3 -35.15 -28.87 73.89
CA MET A 3 -35.31 -28.55 72.48
C MET A 3 -36.03 -29.71 71.80
N ASP A 4 -37.24 -29.44 71.30
CA ASP A 4 -38.15 -30.41 70.71
C ASP A 4 -37.46 -31.14 69.55
N GLU A 5 -37.14 -32.42 69.75
CA GLU A 5 -36.31 -33.25 68.86
C GLU A 5 -36.93 -33.32 67.44
N PHE A 6 -38.26 -33.24 67.37
CA PHE A 6 -39.02 -33.17 66.13
C PHE A 6 -38.76 -31.87 65.35
N ALA A 7 -38.74 -30.72 66.04
CA ALA A 7 -38.44 -29.43 65.43
C ALA A 7 -36.97 -29.32 64.98
N TRP A 8 -36.05 -30.04 65.62
CA TRP A 8 -34.67 -30.18 65.16
C TRP A 8 -34.58 -31.05 63.90
N ARG A 9 -35.23 -32.23 63.86
CA ARG A 9 -35.24 -33.12 62.69
C ARG A 9 -35.89 -32.47 61.46
N VAL A 10 -36.99 -31.73 61.63
CA VAL A 10 -37.64 -30.98 60.54
C VAL A 10 -36.75 -29.84 60.02
N ARG A 11 -36.06 -29.11 60.90
CA ARG A 11 -35.07 -28.09 60.50
C ARG A 11 -33.88 -28.69 59.76
N LEU A 12 -33.38 -29.84 60.21
CA LEU A 12 -32.27 -30.56 59.55
C LEU A 12 -32.68 -31.09 58.17
N ALA A 13 -33.89 -31.64 58.05
CA ALA A 13 -34.44 -32.13 56.79
C ALA A 13 -34.71 -30.99 55.78
N ARG A 14 -35.23 -29.84 56.24
CA ARG A 14 -35.38 -28.63 55.40
C ARG A 14 -34.02 -28.08 54.96
N ARG A 15 -33.02 -28.04 55.84
CA ARG A 15 -31.64 -27.64 55.48
C ARG A 15 -31.01 -28.61 54.48
N ARG A 16 -31.15 -29.93 54.64
CA ARG A 16 -30.66 -30.93 53.67
C ARG A 16 -31.33 -30.79 52.31
N LYS A 17 -32.67 -30.67 52.26
CA LYS A 17 -33.39 -30.43 50.98
C LYS A 17 -33.01 -29.10 50.34
N ALA A 18 -32.81 -28.04 51.12
CA ALA A 18 -32.37 -26.74 50.61
C ALA A 18 -30.92 -26.80 50.09
N HIS A 19 -30.01 -27.48 50.80
CA HIS A 19 -28.63 -27.70 50.34
C HIS A 19 -28.57 -28.60 49.11
N GLN A 20 -29.37 -29.66 49.04
CA GLN A 20 -29.48 -30.51 47.84
C GLN A 20 -30.03 -29.74 46.64
N ARG A 21 -31.05 -28.89 46.82
CA ARG A 21 -31.56 -28.03 45.75
C ARG A 21 -30.54 -27.00 45.30
N LYS A 22 -29.84 -26.33 46.22
CA LYS A 22 -28.75 -25.39 45.91
C LYS A 22 -27.58 -26.08 45.21
N PHE A 23 -27.22 -27.29 45.64
CA PHE A 23 -26.20 -28.12 45.03
C PHE A 23 -26.60 -28.58 43.63
N ALA A 24 -27.85 -29.04 43.44
CA ALA A 24 -28.36 -29.42 42.13
C ALA A 24 -28.43 -28.23 41.15
N LEU A 25 -28.81 -27.04 41.62
CA LEU A 25 -28.77 -25.81 40.83
C LEU A 25 -27.34 -25.41 40.47
N ALA A 26 -26.40 -25.46 41.42
CA ALA A 26 -24.99 -25.17 41.16
C ALA A 26 -24.36 -26.18 40.19
N ALA A 27 -24.63 -27.47 40.38
CA ALA A 27 -24.17 -28.53 39.48
C ALA A 27 -24.79 -28.38 38.07
N GLY A 28 -26.07 -28.05 37.99
CA GLY A 28 -26.74 -27.75 36.71
C GLY A 28 -26.11 -26.56 35.99
N LEU A 29 -25.78 -25.48 36.71
CA LEU A 29 -25.10 -24.31 36.14
C LEU A 29 -23.71 -24.67 35.60
N ILE A 30 -22.94 -25.48 36.33
CA ILE A 30 -21.61 -25.95 35.90
C ILE A 30 -21.73 -26.78 34.61
N VAL A 31 -22.67 -27.73 34.55
CA VAL A 31 -22.89 -28.55 33.35
C VAL A 31 -23.27 -27.70 32.14
N VAL A 32 -24.16 -26.72 32.31
CA VAL A 32 -24.52 -25.79 31.22
C VAL A 32 -23.32 -24.95 30.79
N THR A 33 -22.49 -24.49 31.73
CA THR A 33 -21.27 -23.72 31.41
C THR A 33 -20.28 -24.57 30.64
N ILE A 34 -20.04 -25.83 31.06
CA ILE A 34 -19.16 -26.76 30.35
C ILE A 34 -19.72 -27.06 28.96
N ALA A 35 -21.03 -27.27 28.81
CA ALA A 35 -21.64 -27.51 27.50
C ALA A 35 -21.53 -26.29 26.58
N ALA A 36 -21.71 -25.08 27.11
CA ALA A 36 -21.53 -23.83 26.37
C ALA A 36 -20.08 -23.63 25.94
N LEU A 37 -19.12 -23.88 26.83
CA LEU A 37 -17.69 -23.85 26.50
C LEU A 37 -17.32 -24.93 25.50
N ALA A 38 -17.84 -26.15 25.65
CA ALA A 38 -17.61 -27.25 24.71
C ALA A 38 -18.17 -26.91 23.32
N TRP A 39 -19.38 -26.35 23.24
CA TRP A 39 -19.93 -25.86 21.98
C TRP A 39 -19.08 -24.72 21.38
N TYR A 40 -18.68 -23.76 22.21
CA TYR A 40 -17.84 -22.65 21.79
C TYR A 40 -16.49 -23.14 21.22
N PHE A 41 -15.76 -23.98 21.97
CA PHE A 41 -14.44 -24.47 21.60
C PHE A 41 -14.46 -25.57 20.52
N ALA A 42 -15.44 -26.47 20.53
CA ALA A 42 -15.50 -27.58 19.59
C ALA A 42 -16.20 -27.23 18.27
N TYR A 43 -17.03 -26.17 18.25
CA TYR A 43 -17.86 -25.85 17.09
C TYR A 43 -17.73 -24.40 16.64
N TYR A 44 -17.91 -23.42 17.53
CA TYR A 44 -17.95 -22.01 17.12
C TYR A 44 -16.59 -21.49 16.63
N ILE A 45 -15.51 -21.71 17.39
CA ILE A 45 -14.16 -21.25 16.98
C ILE A 45 -13.56 -22.05 15.82
N GLN A 46 -14.15 -23.21 15.49
CA GLN A 46 -13.71 -24.11 14.42
C GLN A 46 -14.25 -23.70 13.04
N ARG A 47 -14.92 -22.55 12.96
CA ARG A 47 -15.57 -22.01 11.76
C ARG A 47 -14.66 -21.01 11.03
N PRO A 48 -14.58 -21.05 9.69
CA PRO A 48 -13.84 -20.05 8.93
C PRO A 48 -14.42 -18.64 9.10
N GLU A 49 -15.73 -18.51 9.28
CA GLU A 49 -16.42 -17.24 9.57
C GLU A 49 -15.84 -16.56 10.81
N TYR A 50 -15.58 -17.36 11.86
CA TYR A 50 -15.02 -16.87 13.12
C TYR A 50 -13.58 -16.36 12.93
N ALA A 51 -12.77 -17.06 12.15
CA ALA A 51 -11.40 -16.65 11.86
C ALA A 51 -11.35 -15.32 11.09
N LEU A 52 -12.24 -15.10 10.12
CA LEU A 52 -12.32 -13.81 9.41
C LEU A 52 -12.79 -12.68 10.31
N ALA A 53 -13.80 -12.92 11.15
CA ALA A 53 -14.25 -11.94 12.12
C ALA A 53 -13.12 -11.55 13.09
N GLN A 54 -12.32 -12.53 13.55
CA GLN A 54 -11.15 -12.26 14.37
C GLN A 54 -10.04 -11.51 13.64
N ALA A 55 -9.81 -11.80 12.35
CA ALA A 55 -8.84 -11.04 11.57
C ALA A 55 -9.25 -9.56 11.45
N ALA A 56 -10.53 -9.30 11.15
CA ALA A 56 -11.06 -7.94 11.07
C ALA A 56 -10.99 -7.21 12.43
N GLU A 57 -11.34 -7.89 13.52
CA GLU A 57 -11.22 -7.34 14.88
C GLU A 57 -9.77 -7.05 15.24
N ALA A 58 -8.83 -7.92 14.87
CA ALA A 58 -7.41 -7.73 15.13
C ALA A 58 -6.86 -6.49 14.42
N VAL A 59 -7.28 -6.23 13.17
CA VAL A 59 -6.96 -4.96 12.49
C VAL A 59 -7.54 -3.77 13.23
N ALA A 60 -8.81 -3.83 13.63
CA ALA A 60 -9.47 -2.74 14.36
C ALA A 60 -8.82 -2.45 15.72
N GLN A 61 -8.31 -3.48 16.40
CA GLN A 61 -7.61 -3.38 17.69
C GLN A 61 -6.11 -3.14 17.55
N ARG A 62 -5.57 -3.11 16.32
CA ARG A 62 -4.13 -2.99 16.03
C ARG A 62 -3.30 -4.10 16.67
N ASP A 63 -3.86 -5.30 16.71
CA ASP A 63 -3.25 -6.51 17.29
C ASP A 63 -2.68 -7.39 16.17
N LEU A 64 -1.40 -7.18 15.85
CA LEU A 64 -0.70 -7.95 14.84
C LEU A 64 -0.63 -9.44 15.18
N GLU A 65 -0.44 -9.80 16.44
CA GLU A 65 -0.32 -11.20 16.84
C GLU A 65 -1.63 -11.95 16.57
N SER A 66 -2.77 -11.37 16.96
CA SER A 66 -4.08 -11.93 16.65
C SER A 66 -4.39 -11.94 15.16
N PHE A 67 -3.89 -10.96 14.41
CA PHE A 67 -4.04 -10.90 12.95
C PHE A 67 -3.26 -12.03 12.27
N GLU A 68 -1.98 -12.23 12.60
CA GLU A 68 -1.13 -13.29 12.02
C GLU A 68 -1.62 -14.70 12.38
N ARG A 69 -2.30 -14.87 13.52
CA ARG A 69 -2.99 -16.13 13.86
C ARG A 69 -4.13 -16.47 12.90
N ARG A 70 -4.67 -15.49 12.15
CA ARG A 70 -5.79 -15.64 11.22
C ARG A 70 -5.44 -15.35 9.77
N VAL A 71 -4.29 -14.75 9.51
CA VAL A 71 -3.77 -14.46 8.18
C VAL A 71 -2.33 -14.92 8.09
N ASN A 72 -2.06 -15.89 7.23
CA ASN A 72 -0.71 -16.31 6.92
C ASN A 72 -0.09 -15.29 5.97
N LEU A 73 0.52 -14.23 6.54
CA LEU A 73 1.12 -13.14 5.77
C LEU A 73 2.16 -13.62 4.76
N ALA A 74 2.96 -14.64 5.12
CA ALA A 74 3.95 -15.20 4.21
C ALA A 74 3.30 -15.83 2.97
N ALA A 75 2.28 -16.66 3.16
CA ALA A 75 1.55 -17.29 2.05
C ALA A 75 0.79 -16.26 1.20
N VAL A 76 0.15 -15.29 1.84
CA VAL A 76 -0.62 -14.23 1.16
C VAL A 76 0.32 -13.33 0.35
N ALA A 77 1.45 -12.90 0.92
CA ALA A 77 2.41 -12.07 0.22
C ALA A 77 3.10 -12.82 -0.93
N ASP A 78 3.44 -14.09 -0.74
CA ASP A 78 4.05 -14.93 -1.78
C ASP A 78 3.12 -15.10 -2.99
N ALA A 79 1.87 -15.51 -2.74
CA ALA A 79 0.89 -15.69 -3.80
C ALA A 79 0.44 -14.37 -4.44
N GLY A 80 0.31 -13.31 -3.63
CA GLY A 80 -0.03 -11.98 -4.09
C GLY A 80 1.05 -11.38 -5.00
N TYR A 81 2.33 -11.60 -4.67
CA TYR A 81 3.45 -11.20 -5.51
C TYR A 81 3.42 -11.88 -6.88
N ASP A 82 3.18 -13.19 -6.92
CA ASP A 82 3.09 -13.93 -8.19
C ASP A 82 1.94 -13.42 -9.06
N ASP A 83 0.80 -13.09 -8.45
CA ASP A 83 -0.36 -12.57 -9.14
C ASP A 83 -0.16 -11.13 -9.65
N LEU A 84 0.42 -10.26 -8.81
CA LEU A 84 0.74 -8.89 -9.16
C LEU A 84 1.75 -8.84 -10.31
N THR A 85 2.88 -9.54 -10.17
CA THR A 85 3.92 -9.56 -11.21
C THR A 85 3.40 -10.13 -12.51
N TYR A 86 2.57 -11.18 -12.47
CA TYR A 86 1.90 -11.70 -13.67
C TYR A 86 1.12 -10.59 -14.39
N VAL A 87 0.27 -9.85 -13.70
CA VAL A 87 -0.53 -8.78 -14.31
C VAL A 87 0.37 -7.66 -14.85
N LEU A 88 1.43 -7.30 -14.11
CA LEU A 88 2.41 -6.30 -14.56
C LEU A 88 3.11 -6.70 -15.86
N PHE A 89 3.36 -8.00 -16.11
CA PHE A 89 4.01 -8.49 -17.33
C PHE A 89 3.04 -8.84 -18.47
N ALA A 90 1.87 -9.37 -18.15
CA ALA A 90 0.93 -9.89 -19.13
C ALA A 90 0.43 -8.80 -20.09
N ARG A 91 0.38 -7.53 -19.63
CA ARG A 91 -0.09 -6.39 -20.43
C ARG A 91 1.01 -5.55 -21.07
N ASP A 92 2.29 -5.84 -20.86
CA ASP A 92 3.35 -5.15 -21.59
C ASP A 92 3.48 -5.75 -23.00
N THR A 93 2.82 -5.10 -23.97
CA THR A 93 2.84 -5.49 -25.39
C THR A 93 4.10 -5.03 -26.12
N HIS A 94 4.98 -4.27 -25.47
CA HIS A 94 6.19 -3.72 -26.08
C HIS A 94 7.42 -4.60 -25.87
N LEU A 95 7.38 -5.54 -24.92
CA LEU A 95 8.48 -6.47 -24.66
C LEU A 95 8.50 -7.62 -25.68
N LYS A 96 9.66 -7.81 -26.31
CA LYS A 96 9.96 -9.03 -27.06
C LYS A 96 10.00 -10.23 -26.11
N GLU A 97 9.81 -11.43 -26.65
CA GLU A 97 9.79 -12.67 -25.85
C GLU A 97 11.06 -12.84 -24.99
N SER A 98 12.24 -12.55 -25.54
CA SER A 98 13.51 -12.61 -24.79
C SER A 98 13.57 -11.63 -23.62
N GLU A 99 12.98 -10.44 -23.77
CA GLU A 99 12.94 -9.40 -22.74
C GLU A 99 11.91 -9.77 -21.66
N ARG A 100 10.79 -10.38 -22.06
CA ARG A 100 9.78 -10.95 -21.15
C ARG A 100 10.39 -12.06 -20.29
N VAL A 101 11.15 -12.98 -20.88
CA VAL A 101 11.85 -14.06 -20.16
C VAL A 101 12.92 -13.50 -19.21
N ALA A 102 13.72 -12.54 -19.66
CA ALA A 102 14.74 -11.91 -18.81
C ALA A 102 14.11 -11.17 -17.62
N SER A 103 13.02 -10.45 -17.85
CA SER A 103 12.27 -9.75 -16.81
C SER A 103 11.62 -10.74 -15.83
N GLY A 104 11.04 -11.82 -16.32
CA GLY A 104 10.49 -12.89 -15.46
C GLY A 104 11.54 -13.45 -14.50
N LYS A 105 12.74 -13.78 -15.00
CA LYS A 105 13.87 -14.25 -14.16
C LYS A 105 14.33 -13.22 -13.14
N PHE A 106 14.30 -11.93 -13.49
CA PHE A 106 14.64 -10.85 -12.56
C PHE A 106 13.63 -10.77 -11.41
N TYR A 107 12.33 -10.80 -11.71
CA TYR A 107 11.28 -10.76 -10.67
C TYR A 107 11.26 -12.04 -9.82
N GLU A 108 11.59 -13.19 -10.39
CA GLU A 108 11.80 -14.41 -9.60
C GLU A 108 12.96 -14.25 -8.61
N LYS A 109 14.09 -13.67 -9.05
CA LYS A 109 15.29 -13.48 -8.22
C LYS A 109 15.04 -12.54 -7.02
N ILE A 110 14.22 -11.51 -7.20
CA ILE A 110 13.94 -10.52 -6.15
C ILE A 110 12.73 -10.88 -5.29
N LYS A 111 11.98 -11.95 -5.64
CA LYS A 111 10.72 -12.34 -5.00
C LYS A 111 10.83 -12.34 -3.48
N GLY A 112 11.84 -13.01 -2.93
CA GLY A 112 12.02 -13.10 -1.47
C GLY A 112 12.16 -11.75 -0.79
N SER A 113 12.92 -10.82 -1.36
CA SER A 113 13.08 -9.47 -0.79
C SER A 113 11.78 -8.66 -0.87
N VAL A 114 11.02 -8.79 -1.95
CA VAL A 114 9.75 -8.07 -2.11
C VAL A 114 8.66 -8.64 -1.21
N THR A 115 8.53 -9.97 -1.13
CA THR A 115 7.54 -10.60 -0.24
C THR A 115 7.83 -10.30 1.22
N GLU A 116 9.09 -10.30 1.63
CA GLU A 116 9.49 -9.85 2.96
C GLU A 116 9.11 -8.38 3.22
N GLY A 117 9.35 -7.51 2.24
CA GLY A 117 8.90 -6.12 2.27
C GLY A 117 7.39 -5.95 2.42
N LEU A 118 6.60 -6.72 1.64
CA LEU A 118 5.15 -6.75 1.72
C LEU A 118 4.67 -7.18 3.11
N ILE A 119 5.24 -8.25 3.67
CA ILE A 119 4.91 -8.74 5.00
C ILE A 119 5.16 -7.65 6.04
N ARG A 120 6.36 -7.04 6.05
CA ARG A 120 6.70 -5.96 6.99
C ARG A 120 5.78 -4.76 6.84
N THR A 121 5.45 -4.38 5.60
CA THR A 121 4.59 -3.23 5.30
C THR A 121 3.16 -3.47 5.76
N ILE A 122 2.61 -4.66 5.55
CA ILE A 122 1.27 -5.04 6.06
C ILE A 122 1.28 -5.10 7.58
N ALA A 123 2.28 -5.75 8.18
CA ALA A 123 2.40 -5.87 9.62
C ALA A 123 2.42 -4.48 10.29
N TYR A 124 3.26 -3.58 9.78
CA TYR A 124 3.33 -2.19 10.27
C TYR A 124 1.99 -1.45 10.12
N ALA A 125 1.31 -1.62 8.99
CA ALA A 125 0.00 -0.99 8.77
C ALA A 125 -1.07 -1.52 9.74
N VAL A 126 -1.04 -2.81 10.09
CA VAL A 126 -1.96 -3.39 11.09
C VAL A 126 -1.67 -2.82 12.48
N GLU A 127 -0.41 -2.68 12.89
CA GLU A 127 -0.05 -2.16 14.22
C GLU A 127 -0.27 -0.65 14.36
N HIS A 128 -0.04 0.11 13.28
CA HIS A 128 0.07 1.57 13.35
C HIS A 128 -1.02 2.31 12.58
N ASP A 129 -1.82 1.62 11.76
CA ASP A 129 -2.88 2.23 10.93
C ASP A 129 -2.31 3.27 9.94
N VAL A 130 -1.06 3.05 9.50
CA VAL A 130 -0.32 3.91 8.58
C VAL A 130 0.52 3.04 7.65
N TRP A 131 0.51 3.38 6.36
CA TRP A 131 1.43 2.82 5.38
C TRP A 131 2.69 3.69 5.29
N VAL A 132 3.85 3.07 5.42
CA VAL A 132 5.15 3.76 5.36
C VAL A 132 5.98 3.25 4.18
N GLU A 133 6.74 4.16 3.55
CA GLU A 133 7.73 3.79 2.56
C GLU A 133 8.99 3.23 3.25
N PRO A 134 9.73 2.29 2.62
CA PRO A 134 11.01 1.84 3.14
C PRO A 134 12.04 2.98 3.23
N GLU A 135 12.63 3.17 4.42
CA GLU A 135 13.64 4.21 4.68
C GLU A 135 15.04 3.63 4.99
N GLY A 136 16.03 4.50 5.23
CA GLY A 136 17.36 4.06 5.64
C GLY A 136 18.16 3.31 4.57
N VAL A 137 18.79 2.20 4.96
CA VAL A 137 19.62 1.31 4.12
C VAL A 137 18.85 0.11 3.54
N ASP A 138 17.53 0.21 3.49
CA ASP A 138 16.66 -0.84 2.95
C ASP A 138 16.85 -1.01 1.43
N ALA A 139 16.97 -2.25 0.96
CA ALA A 139 17.10 -2.59 -0.45
C ALA A 139 15.86 -2.22 -1.29
N LEU A 140 14.69 -2.09 -0.65
CA LEU A 140 13.44 -1.67 -1.27
C LEU A 140 13.30 -0.14 -1.33
N LYS A 141 14.19 0.62 -0.68
CA LYS A 141 14.16 2.07 -0.71
C LYS A 141 14.49 2.59 -2.11
N GLY A 142 13.57 3.37 -2.67
CA GLY A 142 13.71 3.93 -4.01
C GLY A 142 13.78 2.80 -5.04
N ARG A 143 14.91 2.70 -5.75
CA ARG A 143 15.11 1.72 -6.84
C ARG A 143 16.35 0.85 -6.67
N GLN A 144 16.85 0.67 -5.44
CA GLN A 144 18.10 -0.06 -5.17
C GLN A 144 18.06 -1.52 -5.63
N LEU A 145 16.91 -2.18 -5.51
CA LEU A 145 16.69 -3.56 -5.98
C LEU A 145 16.45 -3.67 -7.50
N GLY A 146 16.49 -2.54 -8.23
CA GLY A 146 16.12 -2.47 -9.65
C GLY A 146 14.61 -2.41 -9.91
N ILE A 147 13.80 -2.35 -8.85
CA ILE A 147 12.36 -2.07 -8.91
C ILE A 147 12.02 -0.88 -8.02
N ASP A 148 10.94 -0.19 -8.33
CA ASP A 148 10.34 0.81 -7.45
C ASP A 148 9.29 0.12 -6.57
N PHE A 149 9.65 -0.16 -5.31
CA PHE A 149 8.76 -0.88 -4.40
C PHE A 149 7.47 -0.11 -4.11
N GLU A 150 7.56 1.21 -4.03
CA GLU A 150 6.39 2.07 -3.81
C GLU A 150 5.42 2.01 -4.98
N TYR A 151 5.94 1.98 -6.21
CA TYR A 151 5.09 1.77 -7.38
C TYR A 151 4.48 0.37 -7.44
N LEU A 152 5.19 -0.65 -6.94
CA LEU A 152 4.64 -2.00 -6.80
C LEU A 152 3.50 -2.04 -5.77
N MET A 153 3.64 -1.33 -4.66
CA MET A 153 2.58 -1.16 -3.66
C MET A 153 1.35 -0.48 -4.25
N GLU A 154 1.52 0.60 -5.02
CA GLU A 154 0.42 1.23 -5.76
C GLU A 154 -0.29 0.21 -6.68
N CYS A 155 0.48 -0.51 -7.50
CA CYS A 155 -0.08 -1.49 -8.45
C CYS A 155 -0.79 -2.66 -7.76
N SER A 156 -0.52 -2.90 -6.48
CA SER A 156 -1.18 -3.94 -5.69
C SER A 156 -2.59 -3.55 -5.25
N HIS A 157 -2.93 -2.25 -5.25
CA HIS A 157 -4.19 -1.73 -4.71
C HIS A 157 -4.45 -2.09 -3.23
N LEU A 158 -3.44 -2.61 -2.52
CA LEU A 158 -3.61 -3.08 -1.15
C LEU A 158 -4.01 -1.95 -0.19
N ARG A 159 -3.47 -0.75 -0.41
CA ARG A 159 -3.72 0.44 0.43
C ARG A 159 -5.10 1.06 0.18
N ASP A 160 -5.62 0.89 -1.03
CA ASP A 160 -6.84 1.53 -1.49
C ASP A 160 -8.04 0.57 -1.52
N THR A 161 -7.88 -0.66 -1.03
CA THR A 161 -8.98 -1.64 -1.01
C THR A 161 -9.72 -1.58 0.33
N GLU A 162 -10.98 -1.17 0.29
CA GLU A 162 -11.88 -1.14 1.46
C GLU A 162 -12.77 -2.39 1.49
N LEU A 163 -12.87 -3.06 2.65
CA LEU A 163 -13.82 -4.15 2.86
C LEU A 163 -15.23 -3.59 3.11
N LEU A 164 -16.19 -3.95 2.27
CA LEU A 164 -17.59 -3.54 2.43
C LEU A 164 -18.45 -4.56 3.15
N ALA A 165 -18.35 -5.84 2.76
CA ALA A 165 -19.22 -6.89 3.28
C ALA A 165 -18.59 -8.28 3.20
N LEU A 166 -18.91 -9.10 4.21
CA LEU A 166 -18.68 -10.54 4.17
C LEU A 166 -19.84 -11.22 3.43
N GLY A 167 -19.52 -11.99 2.40
CA GLY A 167 -20.45 -12.78 1.62
C GLY A 167 -20.46 -14.25 2.04
N GLU A 168 -20.71 -15.13 1.07
CA GLU A 168 -20.76 -16.57 1.29
C GLU A 168 -19.39 -17.15 1.65
N ILE A 169 -19.37 -18.13 2.57
CA ILE A 169 -18.22 -18.97 2.83
C ILE A 169 -18.55 -20.41 2.45
N VAL A 170 -17.82 -20.93 1.47
CA VAL A 170 -17.94 -22.31 1.01
C VAL A 170 -16.80 -23.12 1.62
N ARG A 171 -17.16 -24.14 2.41
CA ARG A 171 -16.19 -25.03 3.05
C ARG A 171 -16.07 -26.34 2.30
N ASP A 172 -14.83 -26.77 2.08
CA ASP A 172 -14.48 -28.09 1.53
C ASP A 172 -13.42 -28.75 2.42
N GLY A 173 -13.86 -29.58 3.37
CA GLY A 173 -12.98 -30.28 4.30
C GLY A 173 -12.15 -29.34 5.19
N SER A 174 -10.83 -29.32 4.92
CA SER A 174 -9.81 -28.46 5.56
C SER A 174 -9.48 -27.19 4.77
N ALA A 175 -10.18 -26.94 3.66
CA ALA A 175 -10.13 -25.71 2.89
C ALA A 175 -11.48 -24.98 2.97
N ALA A 176 -11.45 -23.66 2.79
CA ALA A 176 -12.63 -22.85 2.62
C ALA A 176 -12.33 -21.69 1.67
N VAL A 177 -13.36 -21.20 0.99
CA VAL A 177 -13.30 -19.97 0.19
C VAL A 177 -14.36 -19.03 0.73
N ALA A 178 -13.92 -17.88 1.23
CA ALA A 178 -14.79 -16.81 1.68
C ALA A 178 -14.87 -15.72 0.63
N THR A 179 -16.07 -15.36 0.21
CA THR A 179 -16.28 -14.24 -0.70
C THR A 179 -16.45 -12.97 0.13
N VAL A 180 -15.68 -11.93 -0.18
CA VAL A 180 -15.79 -10.61 0.44
C VAL A 180 -15.99 -9.56 -0.64
N THR A 181 -16.91 -8.64 -0.43
CA THR A 181 -17.10 -7.52 -1.34
C THR A 181 -16.17 -6.40 -0.90
N VAL A 182 -15.30 -5.97 -1.81
CA VAL A 182 -14.39 -4.85 -1.59
C VAL A 182 -14.70 -3.71 -2.55
N ARG A 183 -14.27 -2.50 -2.20
CA ARG A 183 -14.26 -1.34 -3.08
C ARG A 183 -12.84 -0.83 -3.25
N ASP A 184 -12.42 -0.63 -4.49
CA ASP A 184 -11.18 0.09 -4.79
C ASP A 184 -11.42 1.60 -4.67
N GLY A 185 -10.63 2.27 -3.83
CA GLY A 185 -10.73 3.71 -3.56
C GLY A 185 -10.38 4.58 -4.77
N GLY A 186 -9.45 4.11 -5.60
CA GLY A 186 -8.99 4.81 -6.80
C GLY A 186 -10.02 4.86 -7.92
N THR A 187 -10.86 3.84 -8.06
CA THR A 187 -11.83 3.71 -9.16
C THR A 187 -13.28 3.70 -8.70
N GLY A 188 -13.54 3.41 -7.42
CA GLY A 188 -14.86 3.12 -6.88
C GLY A 188 -15.42 1.75 -7.29
N LEU A 189 -14.62 0.91 -7.96
CA LEU A 189 -15.03 -0.41 -8.41
C LEU A 189 -15.32 -1.31 -7.22
N GLU A 190 -16.54 -1.85 -7.15
CA GLU A 190 -16.86 -2.93 -6.22
C GLU A 190 -16.55 -4.29 -6.86
N PHE A 191 -15.83 -5.15 -6.13
CA PHE A 191 -15.38 -6.44 -6.64
C PHE A 191 -15.53 -7.55 -5.58
N PRO A 192 -16.04 -8.75 -5.95
CA PRO A 192 -16.08 -9.89 -5.05
C PRO A 192 -14.73 -10.61 -5.00
N LEU A 193 -13.93 -10.35 -3.97
CA LEU A 193 -12.69 -11.07 -3.71
C LEU A 193 -12.96 -12.42 -3.05
N GLN A 194 -12.19 -13.44 -3.43
CA GLN A 194 -12.27 -14.78 -2.89
C GLN A 194 -11.05 -15.06 -2.02
N LEU A 195 -11.23 -15.11 -0.71
CA LEU A 195 -10.20 -15.44 0.26
C LEU A 195 -10.14 -16.95 0.43
N ARG A 196 -9.05 -17.57 -0.02
CA ARG A 196 -8.76 -18.98 0.27
C ARG A 196 -8.24 -19.09 1.70
N MET A 197 -8.88 -19.97 2.45
CA MET A 197 -8.54 -20.29 3.83
C MET A 197 -8.18 -21.76 3.97
N GLU A 198 -7.24 -22.05 4.85
CA GLU A 198 -6.82 -23.40 5.19
C GLU A 198 -6.86 -23.60 6.70
N LYS A 199 -7.22 -24.81 7.12
CA LYS A 199 -7.30 -25.17 8.54
C LYS A 199 -5.95 -25.70 9.01
N GLY A 200 -5.26 -24.92 9.83
CA GLY A 200 -4.02 -25.31 10.52
C GLY A 200 -4.24 -25.62 12.00
N ASP A 201 -3.14 -25.76 12.74
CA ASP A 201 -3.13 -26.13 14.16
C ASP A 201 -3.77 -25.05 15.07
N THR A 202 -3.65 -23.78 14.68
CA THR A 202 -4.21 -22.61 15.40
C THR A 202 -5.63 -22.24 14.94
N GLY A 203 -6.20 -23.02 14.01
CA GLY A 203 -7.51 -22.80 13.41
C GLY A 203 -7.41 -22.39 11.93
N TRP A 204 -8.44 -21.73 11.43
CA TRP A 204 -8.48 -21.28 10.04
C TRP A 204 -7.60 -20.05 9.84
N GLN A 205 -6.84 -20.04 8.74
CA GLN A 205 -6.03 -18.91 8.30
C GLN A 205 -6.32 -18.59 6.84
N VAL A 206 -6.37 -17.30 6.50
CA VAL A 206 -6.31 -16.83 5.11
C VAL A 206 -4.90 -17.07 4.58
N VAL A 207 -4.80 -17.76 3.45
CA VAL A 207 -3.50 -18.09 2.82
C VAL A 207 -3.32 -17.44 1.46
N ARG A 208 -4.40 -17.01 0.79
CA ARG A 208 -4.33 -16.38 -0.54
C ARG A 208 -5.64 -15.67 -0.89
N VAL A 209 -5.56 -14.65 -1.73
CA VAL A 209 -6.69 -14.12 -2.50
C VAL A 209 -6.75 -14.86 -3.85
N ALA A 210 -7.70 -15.77 -4.01
CA ALA A 210 -7.73 -16.75 -5.10
C ALA A 210 -7.92 -16.12 -6.49
N ASN A 211 -8.69 -15.03 -6.56
CA ASN A 211 -9.02 -14.32 -7.79
C ASN A 211 -8.36 -12.93 -7.87
N TYR A 212 -7.21 -12.74 -7.21
CA TYR A 212 -6.55 -11.44 -7.13
C TYR A 212 -6.14 -10.87 -8.49
N ARG A 213 -5.69 -11.72 -9.43
CA ARG A 213 -5.39 -11.28 -10.82
C ARG A 213 -6.59 -10.62 -11.48
N ALA A 214 -7.77 -11.23 -11.37
CA ALA A 214 -8.99 -10.71 -11.97
C ALA A 214 -9.38 -9.36 -11.36
N TYR A 215 -9.15 -9.19 -10.05
CA TYR A 215 -9.33 -7.91 -9.37
C TYR A 215 -8.38 -6.83 -9.92
N LEU A 216 -7.08 -7.12 -9.97
CA LEU A 216 -6.07 -6.18 -10.48
C LEU A 216 -6.33 -5.79 -11.94
N GLU A 217 -6.71 -6.75 -12.78
CA GLU A 217 -7.06 -6.49 -14.18
C GLU A 217 -8.32 -5.62 -14.33
N ALA A 218 -9.32 -5.83 -13.48
CA ALA A 218 -10.55 -5.04 -13.48
C ALA A 218 -10.28 -3.59 -13.04
N VAL A 219 -9.53 -3.41 -11.94
CA VAL A 219 -9.13 -2.08 -11.46
C VAL A 219 -8.29 -1.36 -12.52
N GLN A 220 -7.25 -1.99 -13.06
CA GLN A 220 -6.43 -1.38 -14.12
C GLN A 220 -7.24 -0.97 -15.34
N THR A 221 -8.24 -1.76 -15.73
CA THR A 221 -9.12 -1.44 -16.85
C THR A 221 -9.99 -0.21 -16.56
N ALA A 222 -10.49 -0.08 -15.32
CA ALA A 222 -11.22 1.11 -14.89
C ALA A 222 -10.31 2.36 -14.81
N THR A 223 -9.09 2.21 -14.31
CA THR A 223 -8.08 3.27 -14.18
C THR A 223 -7.58 3.79 -15.52
N ALA A 224 -7.41 2.91 -16.52
CA ALA A 224 -6.78 3.24 -17.80
C ALA A 224 -7.49 4.37 -18.58
N ALA A 225 -8.83 4.39 -18.55
CA ALA A 225 -9.61 5.43 -19.24
C ALA A 225 -9.42 6.81 -18.59
N ASP A 226 -9.41 6.85 -17.26
CA ASP A 226 -9.21 8.06 -16.46
C ASP A 226 -7.79 8.62 -16.63
N VAL A 227 -6.78 7.74 -16.57
CA VAL A 227 -5.38 8.11 -16.82
C VAL A 227 -5.20 8.65 -18.25
N SER A 228 -5.77 7.97 -19.25
CA SER A 228 -5.68 8.41 -20.65
C SER A 228 -6.31 9.80 -20.84
N ARG A 229 -7.50 10.03 -20.28
CA ARG A 229 -8.19 11.32 -20.32
C ARG A 229 -7.34 12.41 -19.65
N TYR A 230 -6.80 12.13 -18.47
CA TYR A 230 -5.95 13.09 -17.76
C TYR A 230 -4.68 13.44 -18.55
N ILE A 231 -4.02 12.45 -19.16
CA ILE A 231 -2.85 12.66 -20.02
C ILE A 231 -3.21 13.53 -21.23
N GLU A 232 -4.33 13.26 -21.90
CA GLU A 232 -4.78 14.03 -23.06
C GLU A 232 -5.06 15.49 -22.72
N VAL A 233 -5.80 15.74 -21.63
CA VAL A 233 -6.17 17.10 -21.20
C VAL A 233 -4.94 17.90 -20.73
N THR A 234 -3.99 17.24 -20.07
CA THR A 234 -2.77 17.90 -19.57
C THR A 234 -1.68 18.06 -20.63
N ARG A 235 -1.75 17.35 -21.75
CA ARG A 235 -0.72 17.37 -22.81
C ARG A 235 -0.38 18.78 -23.30
N PRO A 236 -1.34 19.66 -23.65
CA PRO A 236 -1.01 21.01 -24.11
C PRO A 236 -0.28 21.87 -23.07
N ILE A 237 -0.49 21.59 -21.77
CA ILE A 237 0.24 22.25 -20.67
C ILE A 237 1.66 21.69 -20.66
N VAL A 238 1.80 20.37 -20.56
CA VAL A 238 3.09 19.67 -20.51
C VAL A 238 4.00 20.06 -21.69
N ASP A 239 3.48 20.02 -22.92
CA ASP A 239 4.26 20.32 -24.13
C ASP A 239 4.77 21.76 -24.17
N ARG A 240 3.93 22.71 -23.76
CA ARG A 240 4.29 24.13 -23.69
C ARG A 240 5.44 24.38 -22.71
N TYR A 241 5.43 23.73 -21.56
CA TYR A 241 6.47 23.90 -20.54
C TYR A 241 7.72 23.06 -20.81
N ASN A 242 7.61 21.89 -21.42
CA ASN A 242 8.75 21.06 -21.81
C ASN A 242 9.78 21.82 -22.68
N GLY A 243 9.30 22.66 -23.60
CA GLY A 243 10.19 23.51 -24.40
C GLY A 243 10.98 24.51 -23.56
N VAL A 244 10.31 25.12 -22.57
CA VAL A 244 10.94 26.07 -21.63
C VAL A 244 11.96 25.36 -20.75
N PHE A 245 11.61 24.21 -20.18
CA PHE A 245 12.51 23.44 -19.31
C PHE A 245 13.79 23.01 -20.04
N ARG A 246 13.70 22.53 -21.28
CA ARG A 246 14.88 22.17 -22.10
C ARG A 246 15.79 23.38 -22.37
N SER A 247 15.22 24.56 -22.61
CA SER A 247 15.97 25.79 -22.80
C SER A 247 16.70 26.19 -21.51
N THR A 248 16.00 26.23 -20.38
CA THR A 248 16.58 26.57 -19.07
C THR A 248 17.65 25.56 -18.65
N GLN A 249 17.45 24.26 -18.93
CA GLN A 249 18.45 23.23 -18.67
C GLN A 249 19.72 23.41 -19.52
N SER A 250 19.58 23.81 -20.78
CA SER A 250 20.71 24.11 -21.66
C SER A 250 21.50 25.33 -21.18
N GLU A 251 20.79 26.37 -20.72
CA GLU A 251 21.41 27.56 -20.14
C GLU A 251 22.13 27.23 -18.83
N PHE A 252 21.50 26.44 -17.94
CA PHE A 252 22.13 25.96 -16.72
C PHE A 252 23.42 25.20 -17.03
N ARG A 253 23.40 24.25 -17.98
CA ARG A 253 24.61 23.52 -18.40
C ARG A 253 25.69 24.46 -18.91
N SER A 254 25.35 25.44 -19.72
CA SER A 254 26.31 26.43 -20.24
C SER A 254 26.99 27.25 -19.13
N LEU A 255 26.29 27.50 -18.02
CA LEU A 255 26.82 28.21 -16.85
C LEU A 255 27.66 27.31 -15.93
N THR A 256 27.50 25.99 -15.99
CA THR A 256 28.22 25.03 -15.14
C THR A 256 29.37 24.31 -15.84
N GLU A 257 29.30 24.11 -17.15
CA GLU A 257 30.29 23.39 -17.96
C GLU A 257 31.34 24.36 -18.55
N THR A 258 32.26 24.88 -17.72
CA THR A 258 33.39 25.70 -18.19
C THR A 258 34.73 24.95 -18.14
N ALA A 259 35.50 25.03 -19.24
CA ALA A 259 36.78 24.33 -19.44
C ALA A 259 37.94 24.76 -18.50
N TRP A 260 37.78 25.86 -17.75
CA TRP A 260 38.74 26.33 -16.75
C TRP A 260 38.00 26.59 -15.44
N SER A 261 38.36 25.84 -14.39
CA SER A 261 37.64 25.72 -13.13
C SER A 261 37.76 26.96 -12.23
N THR A 262 37.06 28.05 -12.56
CA THR A 262 36.87 29.12 -11.57
C THR A 262 35.42 29.55 -11.57
N TYR A 263 34.68 29.02 -10.60
CA TYR A 263 33.33 29.44 -10.28
C TYR A 263 33.37 30.90 -9.79
N THR A 264 33.24 31.85 -10.72
CA THR A 264 33.33 33.29 -10.43
C THR A 264 32.06 33.79 -9.76
N ILE A 265 32.14 34.95 -9.09
CA ILE A 265 31.00 35.62 -8.47
C ILE A 265 29.90 35.92 -9.51
N GLU A 266 30.30 36.20 -10.74
CA GLU A 266 29.42 36.47 -11.89
C GLU A 266 28.62 35.23 -12.29
N HIS A 267 29.27 34.06 -12.38
CA HIS A 267 28.60 32.80 -12.72
C HIS A 267 27.63 32.38 -11.62
N ARG A 268 28.02 32.57 -10.36
CA ARG A 268 27.15 32.35 -9.21
C ARG A 268 25.90 33.23 -9.25
N LYS A 269 26.06 34.52 -9.50
CA LYS A 269 24.93 35.46 -9.62
C LYS A 269 24.03 35.09 -10.80
N ALA A 270 24.60 34.69 -11.94
CA ALA A 270 23.84 34.24 -13.09
C ALA A 270 23.02 32.97 -12.78
N LEU A 271 23.61 31.99 -12.09
CA LEU A 271 22.90 30.76 -11.68
C LEU A 271 21.78 31.04 -10.67
N ILE A 272 22.03 31.89 -9.68
CA ILE A 272 21.00 32.32 -8.73
C ILE A 272 19.83 32.96 -9.48
N ARG A 273 20.13 33.88 -10.40
CA ARG A 273 19.13 34.57 -11.22
C ARG A 273 18.31 33.60 -12.07
N LEU A 274 18.98 32.72 -12.83
CA LEU A 274 18.33 31.73 -13.67
C LEU A 274 17.35 30.84 -12.89
N LEU A 275 17.75 30.40 -11.69
CA LEU A 275 16.90 29.54 -10.88
C LEU A 275 15.78 30.31 -10.15
N GLN A 276 16.06 31.47 -9.57
CA GLN A 276 15.08 32.25 -8.80
C GLN A 276 14.09 33.03 -9.66
N GLU A 277 14.56 33.66 -10.74
CA GLU A 277 13.73 34.55 -11.57
C GLU A 277 13.07 33.78 -12.72
N ASP A 278 13.71 32.72 -13.25
CA ASP A 278 13.19 31.99 -14.40
C ASP A 278 12.64 30.60 -14.01
N MET A 279 13.48 29.68 -13.52
CA MET A 279 13.08 28.27 -13.37
C MET A 279 11.98 28.05 -12.30
N ILE A 280 12.19 28.53 -11.07
CA ILE A 280 11.24 28.32 -9.96
C ILE A 280 9.86 28.94 -10.26
N PRO A 281 9.75 30.19 -10.75
CA PRO A 281 8.46 30.78 -11.13
C PRO A 281 7.76 30.02 -12.26
N VAL A 282 8.50 29.52 -13.25
CA VAL A 282 7.96 28.71 -14.35
C VAL A 282 7.40 27.38 -13.81
N LEU A 283 8.13 26.67 -12.94
CA LEU A 283 7.63 25.44 -12.30
C LEU A 283 6.37 25.70 -11.44
N LYS A 284 6.35 26.79 -10.67
CA LYS A 284 5.17 27.20 -9.89
C LYS A 284 3.98 27.53 -10.78
N LYS A 285 4.21 28.10 -11.96
CA LYS A 285 3.15 28.37 -12.94
C LYS A 285 2.66 27.09 -13.61
N TYR A 286 3.58 26.20 -14.01
CA TYR A 286 3.28 24.87 -14.55
C TYR A 286 2.39 24.06 -13.59
N GLN A 287 2.78 23.96 -12.30
CA GLN A 287 1.98 23.25 -11.31
C GLN A 287 0.60 23.87 -11.12
N ARG A 288 0.49 25.20 -11.10
CA ARG A 288 -0.82 25.88 -11.00
C ARG A 288 -1.74 25.60 -12.20
N GLU A 289 -1.19 25.53 -13.41
CA GLU A 289 -1.98 25.15 -14.59
C GLU A 289 -2.43 23.68 -14.51
N LEU A 290 -1.59 22.78 -14.01
CA LEU A 290 -1.98 21.38 -13.78
C LEU A 290 -3.02 21.23 -12.66
N ASP A 291 -2.85 21.93 -11.54
CA ASP A 291 -3.79 21.92 -10.40
C ASP A 291 -5.18 22.44 -10.79
N ALA A 292 -5.29 23.23 -11.87
CA ALA A 292 -6.55 23.72 -12.39
C ALA A 292 -7.31 22.69 -13.27
N VAL A 293 -6.64 21.59 -13.65
CA VAL A 293 -7.25 20.51 -14.42
C VAL A 293 -7.99 19.57 -13.47
N GLU A 294 -9.25 19.26 -13.79
CA GLU A 294 -10.01 18.26 -13.05
C GLU A 294 -9.31 16.90 -13.15
N VAL A 295 -9.05 16.28 -12.01
CA VAL A 295 -8.37 14.98 -11.91
C VAL A 295 -9.42 13.89 -11.72
N PRO A 296 -9.64 13.01 -12.72
CA PRO A 296 -10.46 11.81 -12.54
C PRO A 296 -9.89 10.92 -11.42
N ARG A 297 -10.75 10.18 -10.71
CA ARG A 297 -10.31 9.38 -9.56
C ARG A 297 -9.21 8.39 -9.93
N GLY A 298 -9.33 7.69 -11.07
CA GLY A 298 -8.31 6.75 -11.52
C GLY A 298 -6.98 7.41 -11.92
N ALA A 299 -6.96 8.73 -12.13
CA ALA A 299 -5.74 9.48 -12.42
C ALA A 299 -5.12 10.17 -11.20
N ALA A 300 -5.72 10.03 -10.01
CA ALA A 300 -5.31 10.74 -8.79
C ALA A 300 -3.85 10.47 -8.43
N TYR A 301 -3.41 9.21 -8.46
CA TYR A 301 -2.03 8.86 -8.16
C TYR A 301 -1.06 9.46 -9.18
N LEU A 302 -1.38 9.42 -10.49
CA LEU A 302 -0.54 10.03 -11.52
C LEU A 302 -0.40 11.55 -11.31
N ALA A 303 -1.50 12.23 -11.00
CA ALA A 303 -1.49 13.64 -10.71
C ALA A 303 -0.67 13.97 -9.45
N ALA A 304 -0.81 13.17 -8.40
CA ALA A 304 -0.05 13.31 -7.17
C ALA A 304 1.45 13.13 -7.40
N GLN A 305 1.87 12.12 -8.18
CA GLN A 305 3.29 11.92 -8.50
C GLN A 305 3.87 13.08 -9.33
N ARG A 306 3.12 13.61 -10.31
CA ARG A 306 3.54 14.81 -11.08
C ARG A 306 3.71 16.03 -10.19
N LYS A 307 2.78 16.21 -9.25
CA LYS A 307 2.83 17.30 -8.28
C LYS A 307 4.03 17.17 -7.35
N ALA A 308 4.22 15.99 -6.78
CA ALA A 308 5.36 15.69 -5.90
C ALA A 308 6.70 15.90 -6.62
N ALA A 309 6.83 15.49 -7.89
CA ALA A 309 8.02 15.74 -8.71
C ALA A 309 8.31 17.24 -8.87
N THR A 310 7.28 18.02 -9.17
CA THR A 310 7.40 19.47 -9.38
C THR A 310 7.72 20.19 -8.07
N GLU A 311 7.07 19.83 -6.96
CA GLU A 311 7.31 20.40 -5.64
C GLU A 311 8.72 20.06 -5.12
N ALA A 312 9.17 18.81 -5.28
CA ALA A 312 10.52 18.40 -4.92
C ALA A 312 11.58 19.12 -5.78
N SER A 313 11.31 19.34 -7.07
CA SER A 313 12.18 20.12 -7.97
C SER A 313 12.30 21.57 -7.53
N ILE A 314 11.18 22.23 -7.19
CA ILE A 314 11.18 23.59 -6.65
C ILE A 314 11.99 23.65 -5.36
N ALA A 315 11.74 22.75 -4.41
CA ALA A 315 12.43 22.74 -3.12
C ALA A 315 13.94 22.45 -3.27
N SER A 316 14.31 21.62 -4.24
CA SER A 316 15.70 21.37 -4.63
C SER A 316 16.37 22.65 -5.11
N TYR A 317 15.79 23.35 -6.09
CA TYR A 317 16.35 24.60 -6.60
C TYR A 317 16.39 25.71 -5.54
N GLU A 318 15.37 25.83 -4.70
CA GLU A 318 15.38 26.79 -3.59
C GLU A 318 16.51 26.51 -2.60
N SER A 319 16.80 25.23 -2.31
CA SER A 319 17.92 24.83 -1.45
C SER A 319 19.28 25.04 -2.15
N PHE A 320 19.37 24.73 -3.44
CA PHE A 320 20.59 24.95 -4.22
C PHE A 320 20.96 26.43 -4.27
N VAL A 321 19.98 27.29 -4.52
CA VAL A 321 20.16 28.74 -4.51
C VAL A 321 20.58 29.25 -3.14
N ARG A 322 19.97 28.76 -2.04
CA ARG A 322 20.44 29.08 -0.68
C ARG A 322 21.91 28.71 -0.50
N GLY A 323 22.30 27.50 -0.93
CA GLY A 323 23.69 27.07 -0.89
C GLY A 323 24.63 27.97 -1.70
N LEU A 324 24.19 28.46 -2.86
CA LEU A 324 24.97 29.44 -3.63
C LEU A 324 25.14 30.78 -2.89
N ASP A 325 24.11 31.24 -2.20
CA ASP A 325 24.14 32.52 -1.48
C ASP A 325 24.95 32.43 -0.18
N THR A 326 24.71 31.40 0.63
CA THR A 326 25.30 31.19 1.97
C THR A 326 26.65 30.50 1.94
N GLY A 327 26.92 29.68 0.91
CA GLY A 327 28.07 28.79 0.83
C GLY A 327 28.01 27.58 1.77
N LEU A 328 26.85 27.30 2.39
CA LEU A 328 26.71 26.23 3.38
C LEU A 328 26.58 24.84 2.70
N PRO A 329 27.41 23.85 3.07
CA PRO A 329 27.34 22.50 2.50
C PRO A 329 26.00 21.78 2.73
N GLU A 330 25.33 22.07 3.85
CA GLU A 330 24.05 21.45 4.21
C GLU A 330 22.91 21.81 3.24
N ASP A 331 22.90 23.03 2.70
CA ASP A 331 21.93 23.47 1.70
C ASP A 331 22.10 22.70 0.38
N PHE A 332 23.36 22.44 -0.02
CA PHE A 332 23.66 21.62 -1.21
C PHE A 332 23.29 20.15 -0.99
N ALA A 333 23.61 19.58 0.18
CA ALA A 333 23.23 18.20 0.51
C ALA A 333 21.70 18.01 0.52
N ARG A 334 20.98 19.01 1.02
CA ARG A 334 19.51 19.05 0.97
C ARG A 334 18.99 19.16 -0.46
N ALA A 335 19.56 20.04 -1.28
CA ALA A 335 19.21 20.18 -2.68
C ALA A 335 19.39 18.87 -3.45
N GLU A 336 20.55 18.19 -3.27
CA GLU A 336 20.82 16.90 -3.89
C GLU A 336 19.79 15.84 -3.48
N THR A 337 19.44 15.78 -2.19
CA THR A 337 18.44 14.82 -1.68
C THR A 337 17.07 15.06 -2.31
N LEU A 338 16.61 16.32 -2.37
CA LEU A 338 15.33 16.70 -2.97
C LEU A 338 15.32 16.46 -4.49
N HIS A 339 16.44 16.69 -5.17
CA HIS A 339 16.57 16.39 -6.60
C HIS A 339 16.44 14.89 -6.87
N LYS A 340 17.08 14.04 -6.07
CA LYS A 340 16.93 12.58 -6.17
C LYS A 340 15.48 12.12 -5.93
N GLN A 341 14.76 12.76 -5.02
CA GLN A 341 13.33 12.52 -4.81
C GLN A 341 12.51 12.92 -6.03
N ALA A 342 12.73 14.13 -6.58
CA ALA A 342 12.06 14.58 -7.80
C ALA A 342 12.26 13.60 -8.97
N LEU A 343 13.49 13.15 -9.22
CA LEU A 343 13.79 12.15 -10.24
C LEU A 343 13.07 10.82 -10.00
N THR A 344 12.92 10.40 -8.74
CA THR A 344 12.19 9.18 -8.39
C THR A 344 10.70 9.31 -8.76
N TYR A 345 10.08 10.44 -8.42
CA TYR A 345 8.70 10.73 -8.79
C TYR A 345 8.52 10.82 -10.32
N ASP A 346 9.42 11.48 -11.03
CA ASP A 346 9.37 11.57 -12.50
C ASP A 346 9.51 10.20 -13.18
N LEU A 347 10.37 9.33 -12.66
CA LEU A 347 10.48 7.95 -13.14
C LEU A 347 9.18 7.18 -12.94
N ARG A 348 8.50 7.34 -11.79
CA ARG A 348 7.17 6.75 -11.56
C ARG A 348 6.13 7.29 -12.54
N VAL A 349 6.09 8.60 -12.76
CA VAL A 349 5.22 9.23 -13.76
C VAL A 349 5.48 8.62 -15.14
N GLY A 350 6.74 8.45 -15.53
CA GLY A 350 7.11 7.81 -16.79
C GLY A 350 6.67 6.36 -16.89
N ASP A 351 6.83 5.57 -15.82
CA ASP A 351 6.39 4.17 -15.76
C ASP A 351 4.87 4.04 -15.88
N MET A 352 4.11 4.95 -15.28
CA MET A 352 2.66 5.01 -15.39
C MET A 352 2.19 5.42 -16.78
N ILE A 353 2.80 6.44 -17.37
CA ILE A 353 2.44 6.91 -18.72
C ILE A 353 2.76 5.83 -19.75
N ARG A 354 3.93 5.18 -19.67
CA ARG A 354 4.31 4.09 -20.59
C ARG A 354 3.37 2.89 -20.54
N ARG A 355 2.79 2.58 -19.37
CA ARG A 355 1.83 1.47 -19.21
C ARG A 355 0.40 1.87 -19.54
N GLY A 356 0.01 3.12 -19.28
CA GLY A 356 -1.35 3.62 -19.52
C GLY A 356 -1.58 4.14 -20.94
N ALA A 357 -0.54 4.56 -21.65
CA ALA A 357 -0.64 5.17 -22.97
C ALA A 357 -0.07 4.28 -24.07
N VAL A 358 -0.85 4.13 -25.15
CA VAL A 358 -0.43 3.64 -26.47
C VAL A 358 0.57 4.62 -27.14
N ASN A 359 1.28 5.49 -26.42
CA ASN A 359 2.08 6.55 -27.04
C ASN A 359 3.36 6.96 -26.30
N ALA A 360 4.38 7.26 -27.12
CA ALA A 360 5.81 7.18 -26.83
C ALA A 360 6.46 8.47 -26.31
N GLU A 361 5.77 9.30 -25.52
CA GLU A 361 6.40 10.53 -24.99
C GLU A 361 6.27 10.65 -23.48
N THR A 362 7.38 10.35 -22.81
CA THR A 362 7.63 10.65 -21.40
C THR A 362 7.83 12.16 -21.27
N PRO A 363 7.26 12.86 -20.27
CA PRO A 363 7.62 14.24 -19.97
C PRO A 363 9.14 14.36 -19.81
N ALA A 364 9.73 15.45 -20.31
CA ALA A 364 11.13 15.71 -20.04
C ALA A 364 11.27 16.02 -18.55
N THR A 365 12.00 15.19 -17.81
CA THR A 365 12.48 15.51 -16.45
C THR A 365 13.15 16.89 -16.49
N PRO A 366 12.68 17.88 -15.69
CA PRO A 366 13.31 19.19 -15.57
C PRO A 366 14.82 19.12 -15.30
#